data_AF-A0A6J6TYZ9-F1
#
_entry.id   AF-A0A6J6TYZ9-F1
#
_cell.length_a   1.000
_cell.length_b   1.000
_cell.length_c   1.000
_cell.angle_alpha   90.00
_cell.angle_beta   90.00
_cell.angle_gamma   90.00
#
_symmetry.space_group_name_H-M   'P 1'
#
loop_
_entity.id
_entity.type
_entity.pdbx_description
1 polymer ?
#
loop_
_entity_poly.entity_id
_entity_poly.type
_entity_poly.pdbx_seq_one_letter_code
_entity_poly.pdbx_strand_id
1 'polypeptide(L)'
;MRSRTKHVEAEDASPLAGWMYADLLLALMVIFLATISFVPNLANSSAAVTTQIKQISSGYNYNKGLSLVYNGFNSALIADDIANFKRSEGLPADAEIIYAQILGGFDVKTENPDDGKLRALEFSIKLSKNSPQLFATAATNLGSNLVLKPDEIALRLTFVAKIK
;
A
#
# COMPACT_ATOMS: atom_id res chain seq x y z
N MET A 1 62.29 23.18 -57.14
CA MET A 1 61.66 22.51 -55.98
C MET A 1 60.33 23.19 -55.69
N ARG A 2 59.20 22.50 -55.82
CA ARG A 2 57.86 23.06 -55.60
C ARG A 2 57.29 22.43 -54.33
N SER A 3 57.11 23.23 -53.28
CA SER A 3 56.55 22.77 -52.01
C SER A 3 55.05 22.51 -52.19
N ARG A 4 54.59 21.31 -51.84
CA ARG A 4 53.16 20.97 -51.74
C ARG A 4 52.70 21.30 -50.32
N THR A 5 51.88 22.33 -50.17
CA THR A 5 51.10 22.58 -48.96
C THR A 5 50.11 21.42 -48.77
N LYS A 6 50.25 20.65 -47.69
CA LYS A 6 49.25 19.66 -47.27
C LYS A 6 48.05 20.44 -46.72
N HIS A 7 46.92 20.39 -47.42
CA HIS A 7 45.65 20.85 -46.91
C HIS A 7 45.20 19.87 -45.82
N VAL A 8 45.15 20.31 -44.57
CA VAL A 8 44.58 19.54 -43.47
C VAL A 8 43.10 19.87 -43.46
N GLU A 9 42.28 19.00 -44.05
CA GLU A 9 40.83 19.08 -43.85
C GLU A 9 40.54 18.69 -42.40
N ALA A 10 39.90 19.58 -41.66
CA ALA A 10 39.33 19.21 -40.36
C ALA A 10 38.24 18.18 -40.63
N GLU A 11 38.42 16.95 -40.15
CA GLU A 11 37.41 15.91 -40.32
C GLU A 11 36.10 16.38 -39.69
N ASP A 12 35.05 16.51 -40.51
CA ASP A 12 33.73 16.89 -40.06
C ASP A 12 33.19 15.80 -39.12
N ALA A 13 33.20 16.09 -37.82
CA ALA A 13 32.77 15.18 -36.75
C ALA A 13 31.24 15.18 -36.54
N SER A 14 30.49 15.97 -37.32
CA SER A 14 29.02 16.03 -37.28
C SER A 14 28.32 14.66 -37.34
N PRO A 15 28.72 13.71 -38.22
CA PRO A 15 28.09 12.38 -38.26
C PRO A 15 28.45 11.51 -37.06
N LEU A 16 29.63 11.67 -36.46
CA LEU A 16 30.03 10.93 -35.25
C LEU A 16 29.28 11.46 -34.01
N ALA A 17 29.04 12.77 -33.96
CA ALA A 17 28.25 13.41 -32.91
C ALA A 17 26.79 12.93 -32.92
N GLY A 18 26.20 12.67 -34.09
CA GLY A 18 24.83 12.19 -34.23
C GLY A 18 24.57 10.85 -33.52
N TRP A 19 25.51 9.91 -33.57
CA TRP A 19 25.41 8.62 -32.87
C TRP A 19 25.48 8.78 -31.35
N MET A 20 26.32 9.69 -30.86
CA MET A 20 26.42 9.99 -29.43
C MET A 20 25.13 10.63 -28.90
N TYR A 21 24.52 11.55 -29.65
CA TYR A 21 23.25 12.15 -29.27
C TYR A 21 22.08 11.15 -29.32
N ALA A 22 22.09 10.21 -30.28
CA ALA A 22 21.08 9.17 -30.35
C ALA A 22 21.11 8.24 -29.11
N ASP A 23 22.31 7.85 -28.65
CA ASP A 23 22.46 7.03 -27.44
C ASP A 23 22.02 7.77 -26.18
N LEU A 24 22.36 9.06 -26.05
CA LEU A 24 21.90 9.90 -24.94
C LEU A 24 20.37 10.09 -24.92
N LEU A 25 19.73 10.24 -26.07
CA LEU A 25 18.27 10.32 -26.18
C LEU A 25 17.59 8.99 -25.86
N LEU A 26 18.19 7.87 -26.26
CA LEU A 26 17.69 6.54 -25.93
C LEU A 26 17.79 6.28 -24.43
N ALA A 27 18.93 6.58 -23.81
CA ALA A 27 19.10 6.47 -22.37
C ALA A 27 18.08 7.34 -21.59
N LEU A 28 17.84 8.57 -22.04
CA LEU A 28 16.84 9.48 -21.46
C LEU A 28 15.41 8.93 -21.60
N MET A 29 15.05 8.34 -22.74
CA MET A 29 13.76 7.67 -22.93
C MET A 29 13.58 6.48 -21.98
N VAL A 30 14.62 5.67 -21.78
CA VAL A 30 14.58 4.52 -20.87
C VAL A 30 14.41 4.98 -19.42
N ILE A 31 15.03 6.08 -19.02
CA ILE A 31 14.83 6.69 -17.70
C ILE A 31 13.38 7.17 -17.54
N PHE A 32 12.77 7.81 -18.54
CA PHE A 32 11.36 8.21 -18.48
C PHE A 32 10.43 6.99 -18.44
N LEU A 33 10.70 5.94 -19.21
CA LEU A 33 9.91 4.70 -19.17
C LEU A 33 9.99 4.01 -17.79
N ALA A 34 11.18 3.93 -17.21
CA ALA A 34 11.38 3.38 -15.88
C ALA A 34 10.76 4.24 -14.77
N THR A 35 10.75 5.57 -14.91
CA THR A 35 10.22 6.49 -13.88
C THR A 35 8.70 6.66 -13.92
N ILE A 36 8.04 6.52 -15.08
CA ILE A 36 6.57 6.44 -15.14
C ILE A 36 6.05 5.12 -14.54
N SER A 37 6.86 4.05 -14.55
CA SER A 37 6.50 2.78 -13.91
C SER A 37 6.47 2.83 -12.37
N PHE A 38 7.00 3.88 -11.73
CA PHE A 38 7.02 4.03 -10.28
C PHE A 38 6.07 5.12 -9.74
N VAL A 39 5.04 5.50 -10.50
CA VAL A 39 3.87 6.10 -9.84
C VAL A 39 3.24 5.00 -9.00
N PRO A 40 3.21 5.09 -7.65
CA PRO A 40 2.40 4.19 -6.86
C PRO A 40 0.97 4.44 -7.35
N ASN A 41 0.44 3.53 -8.16
CA ASN A 41 -0.96 3.53 -8.48
C ASN A 41 -1.65 3.19 -7.16
N LEU A 42 -1.95 4.22 -6.39
CA LEU A 42 -2.89 4.15 -5.28
C LEU A 42 -4.27 4.04 -5.92
N ALA A 43 -4.47 2.92 -6.63
CA ALA A 43 -5.69 2.58 -7.32
C ALA A 43 -6.80 2.87 -6.32
N ASN A 44 -7.71 3.78 -6.71
CA ASN A 44 -8.90 4.03 -5.94
C ASN A 44 -9.61 2.69 -5.75
N SER A 45 -9.39 2.09 -4.58
CA SER A 45 -10.10 0.93 -4.08
C SER A 45 -11.49 1.37 -3.64
N SER A 46 -12.21 2.04 -4.54
CA SER A 46 -13.66 2.20 -4.51
C SER A 46 -14.34 1.00 -5.18
N ALA A 47 -13.57 0.04 -5.69
CA ALA A 47 -14.08 -1.28 -5.98
C ALA A 47 -14.46 -1.92 -4.65
N ALA A 48 -15.77 -1.98 -4.40
CA ALA A 48 -16.37 -2.85 -3.41
C ALA A 48 -15.59 -4.17 -3.39
N VAL A 49 -15.04 -4.49 -2.21
CA VAL A 49 -14.34 -5.74 -1.94
C VAL A 49 -15.30 -6.87 -2.30
N THR A 50 -15.21 -7.38 -3.54
CA THR A 50 -15.66 -8.73 -3.81
C THR A 50 -14.66 -9.61 -3.07
N THR A 51 -15.16 -10.13 -1.96
CA THR A 51 -14.45 -10.97 -1.00
C THR A 51 -13.96 -12.24 -1.70
N GLN A 52 -12.83 -12.17 -2.40
CA GLN A 52 -11.97 -13.34 -2.57
C GLN A 52 -11.09 -13.45 -1.32
N ILE A 53 -11.76 -13.63 -0.17
CA ILE A 53 -11.10 -14.17 1.00
C ILE A 53 -10.60 -15.54 0.54
N LYS A 54 -9.29 -15.73 0.54
CA LYS A 54 -8.65 -17.02 0.29
C LYS A 54 -9.26 -18.00 1.29
N GLN A 55 -10.28 -18.73 0.87
CA GLN A 55 -10.97 -19.71 1.69
C GLN A 55 -9.95 -20.79 1.99
N ILE A 56 -9.30 -20.71 3.15
CA ILE A 56 -8.44 -21.76 3.64
C ILE A 56 -9.37 -22.96 3.85
N SER A 57 -9.14 -24.01 3.07
CA SER A 57 -9.97 -25.20 2.87
C SER A 57 -10.28 -26.02 4.13
N SER A 58 -9.96 -25.51 5.33
CA SER A 58 -10.01 -26.23 6.60
C SER A 58 -10.31 -25.33 7.82
N GLY A 59 -10.83 -24.11 7.62
CA GLY A 59 -11.21 -23.20 8.71
C GLY A 59 -12.59 -22.57 8.50
N TYR A 60 -13.39 -22.47 9.56
CA TYR A 60 -14.63 -21.67 9.53
C TYR A 60 -14.26 -20.19 9.43
N ASN A 61 -14.63 -19.55 8.31
CA ASN A 61 -14.55 -18.09 8.19
C ASN A 61 -15.67 -17.50 9.03
N TYR A 62 -15.32 -16.74 10.07
CA TYR A 62 -16.32 -16.12 10.92
C TYR A 62 -16.91 -14.90 10.20
N ASN A 63 -18.20 -14.95 9.87
CA ASN A 63 -18.83 -13.96 9.00
C ASN A 63 -19.05 -12.59 9.68
N LYS A 64 -18.89 -12.53 11.02
CA LYS A 64 -18.90 -11.29 11.80
C LYS A 64 -17.46 -10.88 12.08
N GLY A 65 -16.94 -9.89 11.37
CA GLY A 65 -15.65 -9.30 11.71
C GLY A 65 -15.79 -8.32 12.88
N LEU A 66 -14.73 -8.12 13.66
CA LEU A 66 -14.63 -6.99 14.57
C LEU A 66 -14.62 -5.72 13.71
N SER A 67 -15.50 -4.77 13.94
CA SER A 67 -15.52 -3.49 13.22
C SER A 67 -15.67 -2.37 14.23
N LEU A 68 -14.57 -1.65 14.46
CA LEU A 68 -14.49 -0.59 15.47
C LEU A 68 -13.90 0.67 14.86
N VAL A 69 -14.29 1.82 15.42
CA VAL A 69 -13.72 3.12 15.08
C VAL A 69 -12.89 3.60 16.26
N TYR A 70 -11.64 3.94 16.01
CA TYR A 70 -10.71 4.44 17.00
C TYR A 70 -10.43 5.92 16.73
N ASN A 71 -10.29 6.70 17.80
CA ASN A 71 -9.77 8.05 17.73
C ASN A 71 -8.26 7.99 18.06
N GLY A 72 -7.44 7.96 17.02
CA GLY A 72 -6.00 7.73 17.13
C GLY A 72 -5.57 6.28 17.41
N PHE A 73 -4.26 6.08 17.61
CA PHE A 73 -3.66 4.76 17.80
C PHE A 73 -3.44 4.44 19.29
N ASN A 74 -4.05 3.36 19.77
CA ASN A 74 -3.81 2.81 21.10
C ASN A 74 -3.72 1.27 21.02
N SER A 75 -2.51 0.73 21.10
CA SER A 75 -2.27 -0.71 20.97
C SER A 75 -2.90 -1.54 22.10
N ALA A 76 -2.93 -1.02 23.33
CA ALA A 76 -3.48 -1.74 24.47
C ALA A 76 -5.00 -1.90 24.35
N LEU A 77 -5.71 -0.83 23.96
CA LEU A 77 -7.16 -0.89 23.72
C LEU A 77 -7.51 -1.84 22.57
N ILE A 78 -6.79 -1.73 21.45
CA ILE A 78 -7.03 -2.62 20.29
C ILE A 78 -6.81 -4.09 20.66
N ALA A 79 -5.76 -4.39 21.43
CA ALA A 79 -5.50 -5.76 21.89
C ALA A 79 -6.60 -6.28 22.82
N ASP A 80 -7.07 -5.45 23.76
CA ASP A 80 -8.17 -5.82 24.66
C ASP A 80 -9.49 -6.02 23.91
N ASP A 81 -9.82 -5.14 22.97
CA ASP A 81 -11.01 -5.25 22.12
C ASP A 81 -10.98 -6.53 21.28
N ILE A 82 -9.82 -6.89 20.71
CA ILE A 82 -9.64 -8.16 20.00
C ILE A 82 -9.85 -9.35 20.94
N ALA A 83 -9.29 -9.31 22.16
CA ALA A 83 -9.44 -10.40 23.13
C ALA A 83 -10.90 -10.54 23.62
N ASN A 84 -11.58 -9.41 23.85
CA ASN A 84 -12.98 -9.36 24.24
C ASN A 84 -13.89 -9.87 23.13
N PHE A 85 -13.62 -9.49 21.88
CA PHE A 85 -14.34 -10.00 20.72
C PHE A 85 -14.18 -11.52 20.54
N LYS A 86 -12.94 -12.03 20.69
CA LYS A 86 -12.70 -13.47 20.66
C LYS A 86 -13.52 -14.19 21.74
N ARG A 87 -13.57 -13.64 22.95
CA ARG A 87 -14.33 -14.21 24.06
C ARG A 87 -15.85 -14.16 23.84
N SER A 88 -16.37 -13.03 23.34
CA SER A 88 -17.82 -12.84 23.14
C SER A 88 -18.37 -13.72 22.01
N GLU A 89 -17.60 -13.87 20.94
CA GLU A 89 -18.01 -14.68 19.78
C GLU A 89 -17.66 -16.17 19.94
N GLY A 90 -17.04 -16.56 21.07
CA GLY A 90 -16.64 -17.95 21.35
C GLY A 90 -15.49 -18.44 20.47
N LEU A 91 -14.68 -17.52 19.95
CA LEU A 91 -13.52 -17.85 19.13
C LEU A 91 -12.39 -18.41 20.01
N PRO A 92 -11.68 -19.46 19.54
CA PRO A 92 -10.49 -19.97 20.21
C PRO A 92 -9.41 -18.88 20.39
N ALA A 93 -8.60 -19.00 21.44
CA ALA A 93 -7.50 -18.05 21.69
C ALA A 93 -6.48 -18.02 20.53
N ASP A 94 -6.27 -19.18 19.89
CA ASP A 94 -5.44 -19.39 18.70
C ASP A 94 -6.10 -18.97 17.39
N ALA A 95 -7.30 -18.38 17.41
CA ALA A 95 -7.91 -17.82 16.21
C ALA A 95 -7.00 -16.75 15.58
N GLU A 96 -6.72 -16.92 14.30
CA GLU A 96 -5.80 -16.08 13.52
C GLU A 96 -6.60 -14.98 12.80
N ILE A 97 -5.99 -13.79 12.66
CA ILE A 97 -6.56 -12.71 11.85
C ILE A 97 -6.11 -12.94 10.40
N ILE A 98 -7.07 -13.15 9.50
CA ILE A 98 -6.79 -13.40 8.07
C ILE A 98 -6.96 -12.17 7.20
N TYR A 99 -7.69 -11.17 7.69
CA TYR A 99 -7.96 -9.95 6.96
C TYR A 99 -8.09 -8.77 7.91
N ALA A 100 -7.46 -7.66 7.55
CA ALA A 100 -7.55 -6.38 8.24
C ALA A 100 -7.84 -5.29 7.22
N GLN A 101 -8.93 -4.56 7.40
CA GLN A 101 -9.25 -3.36 6.61
C GLN A 101 -9.14 -2.13 7.51
N ILE A 102 -8.34 -1.17 7.08
CA ILE A 102 -8.05 0.06 7.83
C ILE A 102 -8.48 1.23 6.94
N LEU A 103 -9.45 2.01 7.42
CA LEU A 103 -9.96 3.18 6.72
C LEU A 103 -9.71 4.41 7.56
N GLY A 104 -8.96 5.36 7.01
CA GLY A 104 -8.74 6.66 7.66
C GLY A 104 -9.83 7.64 7.25
N GLY A 105 -10.39 8.33 8.23
CA GLY A 105 -11.34 9.39 7.97
C GLY A 105 -10.69 10.61 7.34
N PHE A 106 -11.49 11.38 6.63
CA PHE A 106 -11.09 12.66 6.04
C PHE A 106 -12.34 13.51 5.81
N ASP A 107 -12.17 14.82 5.90
CA ASP A 107 -13.23 15.78 5.57
C ASP A 107 -12.86 16.47 4.25
N VAL A 108 -13.73 16.34 3.25
CA VAL A 108 -13.56 16.94 1.90
C VAL A 108 -13.39 18.46 1.95
N LYS A 109 -13.88 19.11 3.02
CA LYS A 109 -13.78 20.57 3.18
C LYS A 109 -12.39 21.02 3.63
N THR A 110 -11.64 20.15 4.30
CA THR A 110 -10.35 20.50 4.92
C THR A 110 -9.17 19.73 4.32
N GLU A 111 -9.40 18.50 3.87
CA GLU A 111 -8.36 17.53 3.50
C GLU A 111 -8.79 16.65 2.31
N ASN A 112 -7.82 16.07 1.60
CA ASN A 112 -8.07 15.23 0.42
C ASN A 112 -8.23 13.74 0.84
N PRO A 113 -8.84 12.86 0.01
CA PRO A 113 -8.96 11.44 0.32
C PRO A 113 -7.63 10.74 0.56
N ASP A 114 -6.54 11.25 -0.02
CA ASP A 114 -5.19 10.71 0.14
C ASP A 114 -4.63 10.96 1.55
N ASP A 115 -5.03 12.04 2.23
CA ASP A 115 -4.65 12.31 3.62
C ASP A 115 -5.27 11.27 4.56
N GLY A 116 -6.52 10.88 4.30
CA GLY A 116 -7.18 9.76 4.97
C GLY A 116 -6.45 8.43 4.75
N LYS A 117 -6.04 8.13 3.51
CA LYS A 117 -5.27 6.91 3.19
C LYS A 117 -3.90 6.91 3.87
N LEU A 118 -3.22 8.05 3.93
CA LEU A 118 -1.92 8.18 4.60
C LEU A 118 -2.04 7.91 6.11
N ARG A 119 -3.10 8.41 6.76
CA ARG A 119 -3.40 8.06 8.16
C ARG A 119 -3.67 6.58 8.37
N ALA A 120 -4.43 5.95 7.46
CA ALA A 120 -4.66 4.50 7.50
C ALA A 120 -3.35 3.71 7.37
N LEU A 121 -2.45 4.16 6.48
CA LEU A 121 -1.13 3.57 6.32
C LEU A 121 -0.29 3.72 7.59
N GLU A 122 -0.22 4.91 8.17
CA GLU A 122 0.53 5.17 9.40
C GLU A 122 0.02 4.28 10.55
N PHE A 123 -1.30 4.14 10.67
CA PHE A 123 -1.92 3.25 11.64
C PHE A 123 -1.55 1.79 11.41
N SER A 124 -1.55 1.33 10.16
CA SER A 124 -1.16 -0.05 9.84
C SER A 124 0.30 -0.35 10.19
N ILE A 125 1.21 0.61 9.98
CA ILE A 125 2.61 0.50 10.36
C ILE A 125 2.74 0.43 11.89
N LYS A 126 2.03 1.30 12.63
CA LYS A 126 2.02 1.27 14.10
C LYS A 126 1.46 -0.03 14.65
N LEU A 127 0.42 -0.57 14.02
CA LEU A 127 -0.22 -1.82 14.38
C LEU A 127 0.72 -3.01 14.14
N SER A 128 1.38 -3.05 12.98
CA SER A 128 2.38 -4.07 12.65
C SER A 128 3.58 -4.06 13.60
N LYS A 129 4.08 -2.86 13.98
CA LYS A 129 5.19 -2.72 14.92
C LYS A 129 4.86 -3.20 16.33
N ASN A 130 3.66 -2.91 16.83
CA ASN A 130 3.26 -3.23 18.20
C ASN A 130 2.67 -4.65 18.35
N SER A 131 2.23 -5.27 17.26
CA SER A 131 1.62 -6.60 17.28
C SER A 131 1.98 -7.41 16.04
N PRO A 132 3.27 -7.66 15.80
CA PRO A 132 3.74 -8.31 14.56
C PRO A 132 3.15 -9.71 14.39
N GLN A 133 2.92 -10.44 15.49
CA GLN A 133 2.39 -11.80 15.46
C GLN A 133 0.89 -11.87 15.17
N LEU A 134 0.11 -10.85 15.54
CA LEU A 134 -1.35 -10.85 15.33
C LEU A 134 -1.72 -10.60 13.86
N PHE A 135 -0.89 -9.85 13.14
CA PHE A 135 -1.16 -9.41 11.76
C PHE A 135 -0.21 -10.04 10.73
N ALA A 136 0.70 -10.94 11.13
CA ALA A 136 1.69 -11.55 10.25
C ALA A 136 1.09 -12.27 9.03
N THR A 137 -0.09 -12.88 9.21
CA THR A 137 -0.79 -13.65 8.18
C THR A 137 -2.00 -12.92 7.61
N ALA A 138 -2.27 -11.69 8.07
CA ALA A 138 -3.46 -10.93 7.70
C ALA A 138 -3.25 -10.18 6.38
N ALA A 139 -4.15 -10.39 5.42
CA ALA A 139 -4.23 -9.52 4.26
C ALA A 139 -4.72 -8.13 4.69
N THR A 140 -3.92 -7.09 4.44
CA THR A 140 -4.24 -5.72 4.85
C THR A 140 -4.78 -4.91 3.67
N ASN A 141 -5.94 -4.29 3.84
CA ASN A 141 -6.53 -3.35 2.89
C ASN A 141 -6.56 -1.95 3.51
N LEU A 142 -6.06 -0.97 2.77
CA LEU A 142 -6.01 0.43 3.20
C LEU A 142 -6.95 1.26 2.35
N GLY A 143 -7.67 2.18 2.97
CA GLY A 143 -8.56 3.10 2.26
C GLY A 143 -8.85 4.35 3.06
N SER A 144 -9.73 5.18 2.52
CA SER A 144 -10.23 6.37 3.18
C SER A 144 -11.75 6.40 3.18
N ASN A 145 -12.34 7.08 4.16
CA ASN A 145 -13.79 7.13 4.32
C ASN A 145 -14.26 8.55 4.67
N LEU A 146 -15.26 9.02 3.94
CA LEU A 146 -15.89 10.34 4.09
C LEU A 146 -16.80 10.44 5.33
N VAL A 147 -17.24 9.30 5.85
CA VAL A 147 -18.15 9.25 7.01
C VAL A 147 -17.38 9.41 8.32
N LEU A 148 -16.10 9.08 8.33
CA LEU A 148 -15.22 9.17 9.48
C LEU A 148 -14.57 10.56 9.53
N LYS A 149 -14.42 11.11 10.73
CA LYS A 149 -13.71 12.39 10.90
C LYS A 149 -12.22 12.25 10.53
N PRO A 150 -11.54 13.33 10.13
CA PRO A 150 -10.09 13.41 10.25
C PRO A 150 -9.69 12.91 11.65
N ASP A 151 -8.67 12.11 11.91
CA ASP A 151 -8.37 11.51 13.25
C ASP A 151 -9.15 10.24 13.64
N GLU A 152 -10.30 9.98 13.03
CA GLU A 152 -11.02 8.70 13.22
C GLU A 152 -10.52 7.65 12.23
N ILE A 153 -10.34 6.42 12.73
CA ILE A 153 -9.83 5.29 11.96
C ILE A 153 -10.75 4.10 12.18
N ALA A 154 -11.38 3.62 11.12
CA ALA A 154 -12.14 2.38 11.18
C ALA A 154 -11.21 1.19 10.93
N LEU A 155 -11.24 0.24 11.86
CA LEU A 155 -10.53 -1.02 11.79
C LEU A 155 -11.56 -2.15 11.71
N ARG A 156 -11.48 -2.92 10.63
CA ARG A 156 -12.27 -4.13 10.45
C ARG A 156 -11.37 -5.35 10.39
N LEU A 157 -11.57 -6.32 11.26
CA LEU A 157 -10.78 -7.54 11.35
C LEU A 157 -11.66 -8.75 11.10
N THR A 158 -11.17 -9.68 10.28
CA THR A 158 -11.80 -10.98 10.07
C THR A 158 -10.92 -12.07 10.66
N PHE A 159 -11.54 -12.97 11.41
CA PHE A 159 -10.87 -14.06 12.11
C PHE A 159 -11.21 -15.40 11.45
N VAL A 160 -10.24 -16.32 11.50
CA VAL A 160 -10.43 -17.73 11.19
C VAL A 160 -10.07 -18.56 12.42
N ALA A 161 -10.89 -19.56 12.71
CA ALA A 161 -10.58 -20.58 13.69
C ALA A 161 -10.26 -21.88 12.95
N LYS A 162 -9.19 -22.57 13.36
CA LYS A 162 -8.91 -23.93 12.88
C LYS A 162 -9.94 -24.86 13.50
N ILE A 163 -10.54 -25.71 12.66
CA ILE A 163 -11.40 -26.77 13.14
C ILE A 163 -10.47 -27.80 13.78
N LYS A 164 -10.72 -28.15 15.05
CA LYS A 164 -9.96 -29.16 15.77
C LYS A 164 -10.57 -30.54 15.56
#